data_AF-A0A3B9LCG0-F1
#
_entry.id   AF-A0A3B9LCG0-F1
#
_cell.length_a   1.000
_cell.length_b   1.000
_cell.length_c   1.000
_cell.angle_alpha   90.00
_cell.angle_beta   90.00
_cell.angle_gamma   90.00
#
_symmetry.space_group_name_H-M   'P 1'
#
loop_
_entity.id
_entity.type
_entity.pdbx_description
1 polymer ?
#
loop_
_entity_poly.entity_id
_entity_poly.type
_entity_poly.pdbx_seq_one_letter_code
_entity_poly.pdbx_strand_id
1 'polypeptide(L)'
;MLTKFEIADQPNVTILADPGPRGSNHIKQFAALPLSWIPTTWVYKGGDLRYALNYGEMRFPVLQQFLEDSKSEWSHKGEPSIE
;
A
#
# COMPACT_ATOMS: atom_id res chain seq x y z
N MET A 1 -4.67 16.79 0.87
CA MET A 1 -3.22 16.65 1.17
C MET A 1 -2.47 16.05 -0.03
N LEU A 2 -2.92 14.92 -0.58
CA LEU A 2 -2.25 14.27 -1.73
C LEU A 2 -2.40 14.99 -3.08
N THR A 3 -3.49 15.76 -3.29
CA THR A 3 -3.71 16.58 -4.49
C THR A 3 -2.58 17.59 -4.74
N LYS A 4 -1.98 18.15 -3.67
CA LYS A 4 -0.84 19.08 -3.78
C LYS A 4 0.39 18.44 -4.44
N PHE A 5 0.47 17.12 -4.43
CA PHE A 5 1.57 16.34 -5.00
C PHE A 5 1.19 15.62 -6.29
N GLU A 6 0.02 15.92 -6.88
CA GLU A 6 -0.45 15.35 -8.16
C GLU A 6 -0.61 13.80 -8.13
N ILE A 7 -0.79 13.24 -6.93
CA ILE A 7 -0.95 11.79 -6.72
C ILE A 7 -2.42 11.38 -6.69
N ALA A 8 -3.31 12.26 -6.21
CA ALA A 8 -4.70 11.90 -5.92
C ALA A 8 -5.51 11.50 -7.17
N ASP A 9 -5.15 12.04 -8.33
CA ASP A 9 -5.88 11.87 -9.59
C ASP A 9 -5.23 10.85 -10.54
N GLN A 10 -4.19 10.16 -10.09
CA GLN A 10 -3.52 9.13 -10.89
C GLN A 10 -4.45 7.92 -11.10
N PRO A 11 -4.51 7.34 -12.32
CA PRO A 11 -5.49 6.29 -12.66
C PRO A 11 -5.31 4.98 -11.88
N ASN A 12 -4.12 4.78 -11.31
CA ASN A 12 -3.75 3.60 -10.51
C ASN A 12 -3.76 3.89 -9.00
N VAL A 13 -4.29 5.03 -8.56
CA VAL A 13 -4.37 5.41 -7.15
C VAL A 13 -5.84 5.39 -6.72
N THR A 14 -6.14 4.62 -5.68
CA THR A 14 -7.45 4.65 -5.01
C THR A 14 -7.24 5.05 -3.56
N ILE A 15 -7.89 6.14 -3.15
CA ILE A 15 -7.81 6.65 -1.78
C ILE A 15 -9.11 6.29 -1.08
N LEU A 16 -9.03 5.41 -0.08
CA LEU A 16 -10.15 5.09 0.80
C LEU A 16 -9.87 5.67 2.18
N ALA A 17 -10.75 6.55 2.64
CA ALA A 17 -10.73 7.07 3.99
C ALA A 17 -11.86 6.41 4.77
N ASP A 18 -11.54 5.77 5.90
CA ASP A 18 -12.57 5.31 6.84
C ASP A 18 -13.16 6.54 7.58
N PRO A 19 -14.48 6.82 7.46
CA PRO A 19 -15.13 7.89 8.22
C PRO A 19 -15.40 7.50 9.69
N GLY A 20 -15.03 6.27 10.09
CA GLY A 20 -15.30 5.68 11.40
C GLY A 20 -14.89 6.55 12.61
N PRO A 21 -15.45 6.23 13.78
CA PRO A 21 -15.28 7.04 14.97
C PRO A 21 -13.81 7.13 15.38
N ARG A 22 -13.31 8.35 15.55
CA ARG A 22 -11.98 8.60 16.10
C ARG A 22 -12.01 8.33 17.61
N GLY A 23 -11.41 7.23 18.07
CA GLY A 23 -11.40 6.85 19.49
C GLY A 23 -11.48 5.35 19.73
N SER A 24 -12.25 4.92 20.74
CA SER A 24 -12.36 3.54 21.22
C SER A 24 -12.98 2.54 20.23
N ASN A 25 -13.64 3.03 19.17
CA ASN A 25 -14.38 2.22 18.19
C ASN A 25 -13.81 2.30 16.77
N HIS A 26 -12.53 2.63 16.62
CA HIS A 26 -11.88 2.62 15.31
C HIS A 26 -11.91 1.22 14.67
N ILE A 27 -11.88 1.19 13.34
CA ILE A 27 -11.78 -0.06 12.58
C ILE A 27 -10.53 -0.85 12.98
N LYS A 28 -10.70 -2.15 13.23
CA LYS A 28 -9.61 -3.06 13.63
C LYS A 28 -9.20 -4.03 12.52
N GLN A 29 -9.88 -4.00 11.38
CA GLN A 29 -9.65 -4.90 10.27
C GLN A 29 -10.10 -4.25 8.96
N PHE A 30 -9.29 -4.34 7.89
CA PHE A 30 -9.63 -3.89 6.55
C PHE A 30 -9.26 -4.98 5.55
N ALA A 31 -10.13 -5.26 4.56
CA ALA A 31 -9.96 -6.38 3.62
C ALA A 31 -9.57 -7.72 4.31
N ALA A 32 -10.25 -8.04 5.42
CA ALA A 32 -10.00 -9.21 6.27
C ALA A 32 -8.60 -9.27 6.95
N LEU A 33 -7.78 -8.24 6.84
CA LEU A 33 -6.47 -8.15 7.48
C LEU A 33 -6.51 -7.23 8.71
N PRO A 34 -5.85 -7.59 9.82
CA PRO A 34 -5.86 -6.79 11.04
C PRO A 34 -5.18 -5.44 10.81
N LEU A 35 -5.81 -4.38 11.32
CA LEU A 35 -5.24 -3.04 11.38
C LEU A 35 -4.73 -2.80 12.80
N SER A 36 -3.40 -2.76 12.96
CA SER A 36 -2.76 -2.46 14.24
C SER A 36 -2.63 -0.97 14.50
N TRP A 37 -2.51 -0.13 13.44
CA TRP A 37 -2.33 1.31 13.59
C TRP A 37 -2.81 2.10 12.37
N ILE A 38 -3.58 3.17 12.61
CA ILE A 38 -4.07 4.10 11.57
C ILE A 38 -3.27 5.41 11.61
N PRO A 39 -2.91 6.00 10.46
CA PRO A 39 -3.17 5.48 9.10
C PRO A 39 -2.25 4.29 8.72
N THR A 40 -2.68 3.47 7.77
CA THR A 40 -1.88 2.36 7.21
C THR A 40 -1.83 2.53 5.69
N THR A 41 -0.76 2.11 5.03
CA THR A 41 -0.65 2.11 3.56
C THR A 41 -0.31 0.74 3.04
N TRP A 42 -1.18 0.22 2.17
CA TRP A 42 -1.03 -1.09 1.54
C TRP A 42 -0.85 -0.93 0.04
N VAL A 43 0.04 -1.74 -0.54
CA VAL A 43 0.35 -1.75 -1.97
C VAL A 43 -0.02 -3.11 -2.53
N TYR A 44 -0.90 -3.11 -3.53
CA TYR A 44 -1.35 -4.30 -4.23
C TYR A 44 -0.78 -4.35 -5.65
N LYS A 45 -0.41 -5.54 -6.14
CA LYS A 45 -0.03 -5.80 -7.54
C LYS A 45 -0.72 -7.08 -8.01
N GLY A 46 -1.53 -6.98 -9.07
CA GLY A 46 -2.24 -8.14 -9.63
C GLY A 46 -3.30 -8.76 -8.71
N GLY A 47 -3.82 -8.00 -7.74
CA GLY A 47 -4.74 -8.51 -6.71
C GLY A 47 -4.06 -8.99 -5.43
N ASP A 48 -2.74 -9.24 -5.47
CA ASP A 48 -1.97 -9.69 -4.32
C ASP A 48 -1.41 -8.51 -3.51
N LEU A 49 -1.49 -8.62 -2.19
CA LEU A 49 -0.85 -7.68 -1.26
C LEU A 49 0.67 -7.86 -1.31
N ARG A 50 1.41 -6.83 -1.71
CA ARG A 50 2.88 -6.84 -1.77
C ARG A 50 3.53 -6.18 -0.55
N TYR A 51 2.95 -5.10 -0.06
CA TYR A 51 3.49 -4.35 1.07
C TYR A 51 2.37 -3.84 1.96
N ALA A 52 2.57 -3.93 3.29
CA ALA A 52 1.71 -3.34 4.30
C ALA A 52 2.57 -2.54 5.29
N LEU A 53 2.31 -1.23 5.40
CA LEU A 53 3.14 -0.28 6.13
C LEU A 53 2.30 0.52 7.13
N ASN A 54 2.74 0.65 8.37
CA ASN A 54 2.07 1.51 9.35
C ASN A 54 2.50 2.98 9.20
N TYR A 55 1.72 3.90 9.77
CA TYR A 55 2.05 5.32 9.81
C TYR A 55 3.39 5.56 10.51
N GLY A 56 4.24 6.38 9.89
CA GLY A 56 5.58 6.71 10.41
C GLY A 56 6.68 5.73 10.00
N GLU A 57 6.34 4.51 9.58
CA GLU A 57 7.32 3.56 9.01
C GLU A 57 7.65 3.90 7.55
N MET A 58 6.74 4.59 6.87
CA MET A 58 6.92 4.95 5.46
C MET A 58 7.75 6.23 5.31
N ARG A 59 8.97 6.06 4.76
CA ARG A 59 9.76 7.15 4.20
C ARG A 59 9.55 7.18 2.68
N PHE A 60 9.35 8.35 2.09
CA PHE A 60 9.12 8.51 0.65
C PHE A 60 10.15 7.75 -0.23
N PRO A 61 11.47 7.77 0.08
CA PRO A 61 12.45 6.99 -0.68
C PRO A 61 12.19 5.48 -0.66
N VAL A 62 11.71 4.94 0.47
CA VAL A 62 11.39 3.52 0.63
C VAL A 62 10.15 3.16 -0.20
N LEU A 63 9.14 4.04 -0.21
CA LEU A 63 7.96 3.86 -1.07
C LEU A 63 8.35 3.85 -2.55
N GLN A 64 9.22 4.77 -2.99
CA GLN A 64 9.71 4.79 -4.37
C GLN A 64 10.42 3.47 -4.73
N GLN A 65 11.29 2.97 -3.85
CA GLN A 65 11.96 1.69 -4.06
C GLN A 65 10.95 0.54 -4.19
N PHE A 66 9.93 0.46 -3.33
CA PHE A 66 8.90 -0.57 -3.46
C PHE A 66 8.13 -0.50 -4.77
N LEU A 67 7.86 0.70 -5.28
CA LEU A 67 7.22 0.87 -6.58
C LEU A 67 8.14 0.41 -7.72
N GLU A 68 9.43 0.71 -7.65
CA GLU A 68 10.42 0.23 -8.63
C GLU A 68 10.57 -1.29 -8.59
N ASP A 69 10.74 -1.87 -7.40
CA ASP A 69 10.85 -3.31 -7.20
C ASP A 69 9.58 -4.03 -7.69
N SER A 70 8.40 -3.40 -7.51
CA SER A 70 7.14 -3.95 -8.00
C SER A 70 7.01 -3.92 -9.52
N LYS A 71 7.78 -3.10 -10.24
CA LYS A 71 7.82 -3.09 -11.72
C LYS A 71 8.80 -4.12 -12.28
N SER A 72 9.76 -4.54 -11.47
CA SER A 72 10.71 -5.58 -11.87
C SER A 72 9.97 -6.88 -12.12
N GLU A 73 10.33 -7.58 -13.20
CA GLU A 73 10.02 -9.00 -13.28
C GLU A 73 10.75 -9.65 -12.11
N TRP A 74 9.99 -10.26 -11.22
CA TRP A 74 10.56 -10.99 -10.09
C TRP A 74 11.11 -12.32 -10.64
N SER A 75 12.14 -12.25 -11.48
CA SER A 75 12.86 -13.41 -11.96
C SER A 75 14.07 -13.59 -11.04
N HIS A 76 14.00 -14.54 -10.13
CA HIS A 76 15.22 -15.00 -9.48
C HIS A 76 16.10 -15.69 -10.53
N LYS A 77 17.42 -15.44 -10.50
CA LYS A 77 18.36 -16.16 -11.37
C LYS A 77 18.19 -17.67 -11.12
N GLY A 78 17.64 -18.39 -12.10
CA GLY A 78 17.41 -19.83 -12.04
C GLY A 78 15.96 -20.27 -11.78
N GLU A 79 15.02 -19.34 -11.61
CA GLU A 79 13.59 -19.70 -11.57
C GLU A 79 13.01 -19.80 -12.98
N PRO A 80 12.15 -20.81 -13.25
CA PRO A 80 11.45 -20.92 -14.52
C PRO A 80 10.48 -19.75 -14.68
N SER A 81 10.39 -19.22 -15.90
CA SER A 81 9.39 -18.21 -16.25
C SER A 81 8.01 -18.79 -16.03
N ILE A 82 7.18 -18.08 -15.27
CA ILE A 82 5.77 -18.44 -15.08
C ILE A 82 5.03 -17.90 -16.31
N GLU A 83 4.42 -18.82 -17.06
CA GLU A 83 3.66 -18.58 -18.30
C GLU A 83 2.43 -17.69 -18.10
#